data_AF-A0A484ZKH2-F1
#
_entry.id   AF-A0A484ZKH2-F1
#
_cell.length_a   1.000
_cell.length_b   1.000
_cell.length_c   1.000
_cell.angle_alpha   90.00
_cell.angle_beta   90.00
_cell.angle_gamma   90.00
#
_symmetry.space_group_name_H-M   'P 1'
#
loop_
_entity.id
_entity.type
_entity.pdbx_description
1 polymer ?
#
loop_
_entity_poly.entity_id
_entity_poly.type
_entity_poly.pdbx_seq_one_letter_code
_entity_poly.pdbx_strand_id
1 'polypeptide(L)'
;MEIRLERKQDNRWYICYVTEFTYTTTPFGQESTYAIDFDFSRGLGYQLGMRQEPIAAYGPLYSLWQRNFCRYHSHDVYQCKTRIEEA
;
A
#
# COMPACT_ATOMS: atom_id res chain seq x y z
N MET A 1 -4.85 5.39 0.74
CA MET A 1 -3.62 4.61 0.52
C MET A 1 -2.51 5.15 1.42
N GLU A 2 -1.54 4.32 1.77
CA GLU A 2 -0.36 4.69 2.52
C GLU A 2 0.88 4.05 1.91
N ILE A 3 1.99 4.79 1.89
CA ILE A 3 3.29 4.31 1.42
C ILE A 3 4.31 4.66 2.49
N ARG A 4 4.98 3.65 3.05
CA ARG A 4 6.06 3.86 4.02
C ARG A 4 7.41 3.65 3.35
N LEU A 5 8.31 4.60 3.58
CA LEU A 5 9.71 4.49 3.19
C LEU A 5 10.61 4.56 4.42
N GLU A 6 11.73 3.85 4.37
CA GLU A 6 12.76 3.88 5.40
C GLU A 6 14.13 4.10 4.76
N ARG A 7 14.96 4.94 5.39
CA ARG A 7 16.35 5.14 5.01
C ARG A 7 17.22 4.16 5.77
N LYS A 8 17.92 3.28 5.05
CA LYS A 8 18.79 2.26 5.66
C LYS A 8 20.24 2.76 5.82
N GLN A 9 21.10 1.91 6.39
CA GLN A 9 22.51 2.22 6.68
C GLN A 9 23.34 2.57 5.44
N ASP A 10 22.94 2.11 4.27
CA ASP A 10 23.54 2.46 2.98
C ASP A 10 23.12 3.84 2.46
N ASN A 11 22.39 4.61 3.28
CA ASN A 11 21.85 5.93 2.98
C ASN A 11 20.86 5.95 1.80
N ARG A 12 20.27 4.80 1.45
CA ARG A 12 19.24 4.69 0.41
C ARG A 12 17.86 4.54 1.04
N TRP A 13 16.86 5.06 0.33
CA TRP A 13 15.45 4.89 0.69
C TRP A 13 14.93 3.57 0.14
N TYR A 14 14.21 2.84 0.97
CA TYR A 14 13.54 1.60 0.65
C TYR A 14 12.06 1.73 0.93
N ILE A 15 11.22 1.21 0.04
CA ILE A 15 9.80 1.09 0.29
C ILE A 15 9.61 -0.08 1.26
N CYS A 16 8.99 0.18 2.41
CA CYS A 16 8.64 -0.83 3.39
C CYS A 16 7.34 -1.53 2.98
N TYR A 17 6.30 -0.75 2.72
CA TYR A 17 5.01 -1.26 2.26
C TYR A 17 4.25 -0.22 1.44
N VAL A 18 3.28 -0.73 0.69
CA VAL A 18 2.25 0.04 -0.01
C VAL A 18 0.90 -0.57 0.32
N THR A 19 0.00 0.20 0.92
CA THR A 19 -1.31 -0.28 1.36
C THR A 19 -2.43 0.58 0.78
N GLU A 20 -3.40 -0.07 0.14
CA GLU A 20 -4.65 0.55 -0.26
C GLU A 20 -5.77 0.13 0.71
N PHE A 21 -6.58 1.10 1.11
CA PHE A 21 -7.67 0.89 2.06
C PHE A 21 -9.01 1.00 1.36
N THR A 22 -9.98 0.24 1.83
CA THR A 22 -11.39 0.34 1.44
C THR A 22 -12.27 0.30 2.69
N TYR A 23 -13.56 0.58 2.52
CA TYR A 23 -14.54 0.43 3.59
C TYR A 23 -15.33 -0.85 3.40
N THR A 24 -15.51 -1.60 4.48
CA THR A 24 -16.42 -2.74 4.54
C THR A 24 -17.58 -2.44 5.48
N THR A 25 -18.78 -2.85 5.09
CA THR A 25 -19.96 -2.75 5.96
C THR A 25 -19.91 -3.83 7.03
N THR A 26 -20.02 -3.42 8.28
CA THR A 26 -20.16 -4.26 9.47
C THR A 26 -21.55 -4.02 10.10
N PRO A 27 -22.00 -4.86 11.05
CA PRO A 27 -23.22 -4.60 11.80
C PRO A 27 -23.22 -3.26 12.57
N PHE A 28 -22.05 -2.66 12.76
CA PHE A 28 -21.86 -1.42 13.53
C PHE A 28 -21.57 -0.19 12.66
N GLY A 29 -21.52 -0.33 11.33
CA GLY A 29 -21.28 0.78 10.40
C GLY A 29 -20.32 0.43 9.27
N GLN A 30 -19.57 1.43 8.78
CA GLN A 30 -18.49 1.22 7.83
C GLN A 30 -17.15 1.31 8.55
N GLU A 31 -16.30 0.30 8.34
CA GLU A 31 -14.96 0.25 8.92
C GLU A 31 -13.91 0.19 7.81
N SER A 32 -12.78 0.88 8.03
CA SER A 32 -11.66 0.87 7.11
C SER A 32 -10.89 -0.43 7.25
N THR A 33 -10.58 -1.07 6.12
CA THR A 33 -9.81 -2.30 6.04
C THR A 33 -8.86 -2.26 4.84
N TYR A 34 -7.92 -3.20 4.78
CA TYR A 34 -7.03 -3.32 3.63
C TYR A 34 -7.79 -3.85 2.42
N ALA A 35 -7.77 -3.11 1.32
CA ALA A 35 -8.20 -3.61 0.03
C ALA A 35 -7.09 -4.46 -0.60
N ILE A 36 -5.88 -3.91 -0.62
CA ILE A 36 -4.67 -4.52 -1.17
C ILE A 36 -3.49 -4.05 -0.32
N ASP A 37 -2.57 -4.95 0.01
CA ASP A 37 -1.34 -4.63 0.75
C ASP A 37 -0.13 -5.33 0.12
N PHE A 38 0.92 -4.54 -0.13
CA PHE A 38 2.21 -4.98 -0.64
C PHE A 38 3.27 -4.75 0.45
N ASP A 39 3.52 -5.74 1.29
CA ASP A 39 4.47 -5.65 2.40
C ASP A 39 5.85 -6.20 1.98
N PHE A 40 6.71 -5.30 1.50
CA PHE A 40 8.06 -5.63 1.06
C PHE A 40 8.99 -5.98 2.23
N SER A 41 8.73 -5.42 3.42
CA SER A 41 9.51 -5.72 4.63
C SER A 41 9.29 -7.16 5.10
N ARG A 42 8.07 -7.69 4.98
CA ARG A 42 7.73 -9.08 5.34
C ARG A 42 7.75 -10.04 4.16
N GLY A 43 7.85 -9.53 2.93
CA GLY A 43 7.82 -10.34 1.71
C GLY A 43 6.46 -10.96 1.41
N LEU A 44 5.37 -10.31 1.84
CA LEU A 44 4.00 -10.82 1.73
C LEU A 44 3.12 -9.82 0.99
N GLY A 45 2.20 -10.34 0.18
CA GLY A 45 1.09 -9.57 -0.37
C GLY A 45 -0.25 -10.08 0.15
N TYR A 46 -1.22 -9.18 0.20
CA TYR A 46 -2.59 -9.45 0.60
C TYR A 46 -3.57 -8.73 -0.33
N GLN A 47 -4.70 -9.38 -0.61
CA GLN A 47 -5.86 -8.76 -1.22
C GLN A 47 -7.09 -9.17 -0.41
N LEU A 48 -8.01 -8.23 -0.20
CA LEU A 48 -9.23 -8.47 0.58
C LEU A 48 -9.98 -9.71 0.08
N GLY A 49 -10.29 -10.61 1.01
CA GLY A 49 -10.97 -11.88 0.72
C GLY A 49 -10.05 -13.00 0.22
N MET A 50 -8.75 -12.76 0.06
CA MET A 50 -7.75 -13.76 -0.30
C MET A 50 -6.84 -14.08 0.89
N ARG A 51 -6.16 -15.23 0.83
CA ARG A 51 -5.08 -15.57 1.78
C ARG A 51 -3.83 -14.75 1.46
N GLN A 52 -2.99 -14.52 2.46
CA GLN A 52 -1.67 -13.93 2.24
C GLN A 52 -0.81 -14.88 1.40
N GLU A 53 -0.03 -14.31 0.49
CA GLU A 53 0.84 -15.04 -0.43
C GLU A 53 2.21 -14.33 -0.53
N PRO A 54 3.27 -15.00 -1.00
CA PRO A 54 4.56 -14.36 -1.23
C PRO A 54 4.44 -13.15 -2.17
N ILE A 55 5.13 -12.05 -1.84
CA ILE A 55 5.07 -10.81 -2.63
C ILE A 55 5.45 -11.00 -4.10
N ALA A 56 6.27 -12.02 -4.41
CA ALA A 56 6.64 -12.38 -5.78
C ALA A 56 5.44 -12.70 -6.68
N ALA A 57 4.31 -13.15 -6.12
CA ALA A 57 3.08 -13.41 -6.87
C ALA A 57 2.31 -12.12 -7.26
N TYR A 58 2.63 -10.98 -6.65
CA TYR A 58 1.87 -9.73 -6.78
C TYR A 58 2.39 -8.79 -7.87
N GLY A 59 3.48 -9.14 -8.59
CA GLY A 59 4.12 -8.27 -9.59
C GLY A 59 3.15 -7.64 -10.61
N PRO A 60 2.28 -8.42 -11.28
CA PRO A 60 1.28 -7.88 -12.19
C PRO A 60 0.27 -6.94 -11.53
N LEU A 61 -0.20 -7.29 -10.32
CA LEU A 61 -1.16 -6.49 -9.57
C LEU A 61 -0.53 -5.17 -9.11
N TYR A 62 0.70 -5.21 -8.59
CA TYR A 62 1.47 -4.03 -8.21
C TYR A 62 1.70 -3.09 -9.40
N SER A 63 2.02 -3.64 -10.58
CA SER A 63 2.22 -2.85 -11.79
C SER A 63 0.94 -2.13 -12.25
N LEU A 64 -0.21 -2.81 -12.16
CA LEU A 64 -1.51 -2.22 -12.46
C LEU A 64 -1.88 -1.13 -11.44
N TRP A 65 -1.73 -1.44 -10.16
CA TRP A 65 -1.98 -0.52 -9.06
C TRP A 65 -1.13 0.76 -9.22
N GLN A 66 0.18 0.62 -9.43
CA GLN A 66 1.10 1.75 -9.57
C GLN A 66 0.72 2.64 -10.76
N ARG A 67 0.37 2.05 -11.90
CA ARG A 67 -0.08 2.80 -13.08
C ARG A 67 -1.34 3.61 -12.78
N ASN A 68 -2.30 3.02 -12.09
CA ASN A 68 -3.55 3.69 -11.72
C ASN A 68 -3.29 4.80 -10.70
N PHE A 69 -2.49 4.52 -9.66
CA PHE A 69 -2.06 5.51 -8.67
C PHE A 69 -1.45 6.74 -9.32
N CYS A 70 -0.46 6.57 -10.20
CA CYS A 70 0.21 7.68 -10.87
C CYS A 70 -0.75 8.50 -11.73
N ARG A 71 -1.69 7.84 -12.40
CA ARG A 71 -2.73 8.51 -13.19
C ARG A 71 -3.70 9.29 -12.31
N TYR A 72 -4.19 8.72 -11.21
CA TYR A 72 -5.08 9.43 -10.30
C TYR A 72 -4.40 10.64 -9.67
N HIS A 73 -3.12 10.51 -9.32
CA HIS A 73 -2.32 11.63 -8.85
C HIS A 73 -2.14 12.73 -9.92
N SER A 74 -1.85 12.37 -11.17
CA SER A 74 -1.70 13.35 -12.26
C SER A 74 -3.00 14.07 -12.64
N HIS A 75 -4.13 13.61 -12.12
CA HIS A 75 -5.47 14.17 -12.33
C HIS A 75 -6.03 14.80 -11.03
N ASP A 76 -5.18 15.02 -10.02
CA ASP A 76 -5.53 15.66 -8.74
C ASP A 76 -6.70 14.98 -7.98
N VAL A 77 -6.88 13.67 -8.18
CA VAL A 77 -7.96 12.89 -7.53
C VAL A 77 -7.75 12.81 -6.02
N TYR A 78 -6.50 12.83 -5.56
CA TYR A 78 -6.16 12.71 -4.13
C TYR A 78 -5.14 13.77 -3.71
N GLN A 79 -5.20 14.17 -2.44
CA GLN A 79 -4.19 15.00 -1.80
C GLN A 79 -3.16 14.12 -1.08
N CYS A 80 -1.88 14.40 -1.28
CA CYS A 80 -0.79 13.72 -0.60
C CYS A 80 -0.36 14.49 0.65
N LYS A 81 -0.13 13.77 1.75
CA LYS A 81 0.51 14.29 2.97
C LYS A 81 1.71 13.42 3.29
N THR A 82 2.84 14.07 3.58
CA THR A 82 4.07 13.40 3.99
C THR A 82 4.32 13.68 5.47
N ARG A 83 4.75 12.65 6.20
CA ARG A 83 5.17 12.75 7.60
C ARG A 83 6.52 12.07 7.75
N ILE A 84 7.36 12.64 8.60
CA ILE A 84 8.64 12.04 9.00
C ILE A 84 8.42 11.56 10.42
N GLU A 85 8.70 10.28 10.66
CA GLU A 85 8.69 9.68 11.98
C GLU A 85 10.15 9.47 12.40
N GLU A 86 10.53 10.04 13.54
CA GLU A 86 11.83 9.77 14.15
C GLU A 86 11.77 8.40 14.84
N ALA A 87 12.83 7.59 14.65
CA ALA A 87 12.94 6.24 15.17
C ALA A 87 13.31 6.21 16.65
#